data_AF-C4LBB3-F1
#
_entry.id   AF-C4LBB3-F1
#
_cell.length_a   1.000
_cell.length_b   1.000
_cell.length_c   1.000
_cell.angle_alpha   90.00
_cell.angle_beta   90.00
_cell.angle_gamma   90.00
#
_symmetry.space_group_name_H-M   'P 1'
#
loop_
_entity.id
_entity.type
_entity.pdbx_description
1 polymer ?
#
loop_
_entity_poly.entity_id
_entity_poly.type
_entity_poly.pdbx_seq_one_letter_code
_entity_poly.pdbx_strand_id
1 'polypeptide(L)'
;MNLQASIPAGHRVNSAGHLVPEDLISPVDKLRDDVVRDIIAKAIEQRNALASFKLQSMQKIADFCDLSAAEYGVEWGGVKGNVTMMSFDGRYKLIRAVGEHRVFDERIQAAKTLIDECIAKWSEGAQSELKALVEHAFRVSKQGHIDVNQVLSLRQISIDDPDWKSAMDAIADAIQITGTSQYLRLYERQQDGRYVQIPLDSAKV
;
A
#
# COMPACT_ATOMS: atom_id res chain seq x y z
N MET A 1 26.83 7.47 -2.54
CA MET A 1 27.22 8.81 -2.06
C MET A 1 27.43 9.67 -3.29
N ASN A 2 26.49 10.56 -3.63
CA ASN A 2 26.69 11.51 -4.73
C ASN A 2 27.36 12.76 -4.17
N LEU A 3 28.58 13.02 -4.63
CA LEU A 3 29.30 14.26 -4.42
C LEU A 3 28.44 15.41 -4.95
N GLN A 4 27.94 16.28 -4.06
CA GLN A 4 27.46 17.60 -4.45
C GLN A 4 28.68 18.38 -4.94
N ALA A 5 28.99 18.27 -6.23
CA ALA A 5 29.93 19.17 -6.88
C ALA A 5 29.36 20.60 -6.71
N SER A 6 30.13 21.48 -6.07
CA SER A 6 29.76 22.89 -5.92
C SER A 6 29.62 23.48 -7.33
N ILE A 7 28.40 23.89 -7.70
CA ILE A 7 28.11 24.49 -9.00
C ILE A 7 28.77 25.88 -9.00
N PRO A 8 29.72 26.17 -9.93
CA PRO A 8 30.34 27.48 -10.01
C PRO A 8 29.32 28.59 -10.25
N ALA A 9 29.58 29.80 -9.74
CA ALA A 9 28.71 30.95 -9.97
C ALA A 9 28.50 31.18 -11.48
N GLY A 10 27.26 31.50 -11.88
CA GLY A 10 26.90 31.72 -13.27
C GLY A 10 26.80 30.46 -14.14
N HIS A 11 26.75 29.27 -13.55
CA HIS A 11 26.53 28.01 -14.26
C HIS A 11 25.30 27.26 -13.72
N ARG A 12 24.63 26.47 -14.57
CA ARG A 12 23.60 25.49 -14.19
C ARG A 12 23.97 24.10 -14.69
N VAL A 13 23.49 23.06 -14.01
CA VAL A 13 23.68 21.66 -14.44
C VAL A 13 22.52 21.24 -15.35
N ASN A 14 22.81 20.73 -16.54
CA ASN A 14 21.79 20.20 -17.45
C ASN A 14 21.42 18.74 -17.14
N SER A 15 20.47 18.17 -17.89
CA SER A 15 19.99 16.79 -17.69
C SER A 15 21.04 15.71 -17.94
N ALA A 16 22.10 15.99 -18.70
CA ALA A 16 23.24 15.09 -18.92
C ALA A 16 24.30 15.20 -17.80
N GLY A 17 24.12 16.10 -16.83
CA GLY A 17 25.07 16.34 -15.75
C GLY A 17 26.20 17.32 -16.10
N HIS A 18 26.14 17.99 -17.26
CA HIS A 18 27.15 18.99 -17.66
C HIS A 18 26.88 20.36 -17.02
N LEU A 19 27.94 21.08 -16.67
CA LEU A 19 27.89 22.49 -16.30
C LEU A 19 27.76 23.36 -17.54
N VAL A 20 26.70 24.17 -17.59
CA VAL A 20 26.37 25.08 -18.69
C VAL A 20 26.41 26.51 -18.15
N PRO A 21 27.23 27.41 -18.72
CA PRO A 21 27.17 28.83 -18.44
C PRO A 21 25.76 29.39 -18.65
N GLU A 22 25.27 30.19 -17.70
CA GLU A 22 23.89 30.69 -17.76
C GLU A 22 23.62 31.56 -18.98
N ASP A 23 24.59 32.35 -19.44
CA ASP A 23 24.47 33.18 -20.65
C ASP A 23 24.19 32.37 -21.92
N LEU A 24 24.59 31.09 -21.96
CA LEU A 24 24.32 30.16 -23.06
C LEU A 24 22.94 29.47 -22.97
N ILE A 25 22.19 29.69 -21.89
CA ILE A 25 20.85 29.13 -21.72
C ILE A 25 19.82 30.16 -22.19
N SER A 26 18.87 29.73 -23.03
CA SER A 26 17.84 30.63 -23.54
C SER A 26 16.99 31.23 -22.40
N PRO A 27 16.50 32.48 -22.50
CA PRO A 27 15.67 33.08 -21.48
C PRO A 27 14.40 32.26 -21.15
N VAL A 28 13.81 31.61 -22.17
CA VAL A 28 12.62 30.77 -22.01
C VAL A 28 12.94 29.50 -21.21
N ASP A 29 14.11 28.90 -21.43
CA ASP A 29 14.50 27.71 -20.69
C ASP A 29 14.84 28.03 -19.23
N LYS A 30 15.46 29.19 -18.95
CA LYS A 30 15.66 29.67 -17.57
C LYS A 30 14.34 29.88 -16.85
N LEU A 31 13.41 30.60 -17.50
CA LEU A 31 12.09 30.85 -16.93
C LEU A 31 11.34 29.54 -16.66
N ARG A 32 11.44 28.56 -17.57
CA ARG A 32 10.85 27.23 -17.36
C ARG A 32 11.47 26.52 -16.17
N ASP A 33 12.80 26.50 -16.06
CA ASP A 33 13.51 25.90 -14.92
C ASP A 33 13.10 26.55 -13.60
N ASP A 34 13.01 27.88 -13.56
CA ASP A 34 12.60 28.63 -12.36
C ASP A 34 11.16 28.31 -11.95
N VAL A 35 10.21 28.26 -12.90
CA VAL A 35 8.82 27.85 -12.64
C VAL A 35 8.74 26.43 -12.09
N VAL A 36 9.44 25.48 -12.71
CA VAL A 36 9.46 24.08 -12.26
C VAL A 36 10.03 23.98 -10.85
N ARG A 37 11.15 24.67 -10.56
CA ARG A 37 11.79 24.65 -9.24
C ARG A 37 10.90 25.22 -8.16
N ASP A 38 10.22 26.35 -8.42
CA ASP A 38 9.31 26.97 -7.46
C ASP A 38 8.13 26.05 -7.11
N ILE A 39 7.49 25.47 -8.13
CA ILE A 39 6.37 24.52 -7.92
C ILE A 39 6.84 23.31 -7.12
N ILE A 40 7.99 22.72 -7.48
CA ILE A 40 8.54 21.56 -6.80
C ILE A 40 8.93 21.88 -5.35
N ALA A 41 9.50 23.06 -5.09
CA ALA A 41 9.83 23.49 -3.73
C ALA A 41 8.59 23.53 -2.84
N LYS A 42 7.52 24.18 -3.31
CA LYS A 42 6.22 24.23 -2.60
C LYS A 42 5.62 22.84 -2.41
N ALA A 43 5.70 21.98 -3.43
CA ALA A 43 5.21 20.61 -3.32
C ALA A 43 5.98 19.79 -2.26
N ILE A 44 7.30 19.97 -2.15
CA ILE A 44 8.13 19.34 -1.12
C ILE A 44 7.73 19.82 0.28
N GLU A 45 7.45 21.11 0.46
CA GLU A 45 6.96 21.66 1.73
C GLU A 45 5.64 21.00 2.16
N GLN A 46 4.66 20.93 1.27
CA GLN A 46 3.37 20.28 1.54
C GLN A 46 3.54 18.79 1.85
N ARG A 47 4.39 18.08 1.10
CA ARG A 47 4.72 16.67 1.37
C ARG A 47 5.31 16.48 2.76
N ASN A 48 6.24 17.34 3.16
CA ASN A 48 6.88 17.26 4.48
C ASN A 48 5.89 17.58 5.60
N ALA A 49 5.01 18.57 5.39
CA ALA A 49 3.93 18.88 6.33
C ALA A 49 2.97 17.70 6.51
N LEU A 50 2.56 17.05 5.42
CA LEU A 50 1.69 15.87 5.45
C LEU A 50 2.37 14.68 6.14
N ALA A 51 3.66 14.45 5.89
CA ALA A 51 4.43 13.40 6.55
C ALA A 51 4.53 13.63 8.07
N SER A 52 4.81 14.86 8.48
CA SER A 52 4.87 15.27 9.89
C SER A 52 3.50 15.12 10.57
N PHE A 53 2.43 15.59 9.92
CA PHE A 53 1.05 15.42 10.38
C PHE A 53 0.70 13.95 10.59
N LYS A 54 1.04 13.08 9.64
CA LYS A 54 0.81 11.63 9.75
C LYS A 54 1.52 11.05 10.98
N LEU A 55 2.82 11.33 11.14
CA LEU A 55 3.61 10.79 12.25
C LEU A 55 3.04 11.25 13.60
N GLN A 56 2.81 12.55 13.77
CA GLN A 56 2.28 13.11 15.01
C GLN A 56 0.88 12.59 15.33
N SER A 57 0.02 12.43 14.32
CA SER A 57 -1.31 11.86 14.51
C SER A 57 -1.25 10.41 14.98
N MET A 58 -0.37 9.59 14.37
CA MET A 58 -0.19 8.20 14.81
C MET A 58 0.31 8.10 16.25
N GLN A 59 1.25 8.97 16.63
CA GLN A 59 1.75 9.02 18.01
C GLN A 59 0.62 9.37 18.98
N LYS A 60 -0.15 10.43 18.70
CA LYS A 60 -1.29 10.83 19.54
C LYS A 60 -2.33 9.71 19.72
N ILE A 61 -2.59 8.95 18.66
CA ILE A 61 -3.51 7.80 18.71
C ILE A 61 -2.94 6.70 19.60
N ALA A 62 -1.65 6.40 19.49
CA ALA A 62 -1.00 5.40 20.34
C ALA A 62 -1.02 5.82 21.81
N ASP A 63 -0.60 7.06 22.10
CA ASP A 63 -0.58 7.61 23.46
C ASP A 63 -1.98 7.56 24.11
N PHE A 64 -3.04 7.88 23.34
CA PHE A 64 -4.41 7.79 23.83
C PHE A 64 -4.84 6.35 24.09
N CYS A 65 -4.49 5.40 23.22
CA CYS A 65 -4.78 3.98 23.44
C CYS A 65 -4.11 3.46 24.71
N ASP A 66 -2.84 3.80 24.92
CA ASP A 66 -2.08 3.42 26.10
C ASP A 66 -2.72 4.00 27.38
N LEU A 67 -3.06 5.29 27.36
CA LEU A 67 -3.74 5.96 28.48
C LEU A 67 -5.10 5.31 28.78
N SER A 68 -5.91 5.08 27.75
CA SER A 68 -7.24 4.47 27.88
C SER A 68 -7.16 3.04 28.45
N ALA A 69 -6.15 2.26 28.07
CA ALA A 69 -5.91 0.92 28.59
C ALA A 69 -5.45 0.94 30.06
N ALA A 70 -4.57 1.89 30.39
CA ALA A 70 -4.05 2.07 31.75
C ALA A 70 -5.16 2.33 32.79
N GLU A 71 -6.25 3.01 32.41
CA GLU A 71 -7.44 3.20 33.27
C GLU A 71 -8.06 1.88 33.74
N TYR A 72 -7.85 0.78 33.01
CA TYR A 72 -8.33 -0.56 33.35
C TYR A 72 -7.22 -1.48 33.86
N GLY A 73 -6.02 -0.94 34.14
CA GLY A 73 -4.87 -1.71 34.63
C GLY A 73 -4.32 -2.71 33.62
N VAL A 74 -4.56 -2.50 32.32
CA VAL A 74 -4.03 -3.34 31.24
C VAL A 74 -3.09 -2.54 30.37
N GLU A 75 -2.01 -3.18 29.91
CA GLU A 75 -1.15 -2.58 28.89
C GLU A 75 -1.82 -2.72 27.52
N TRP A 76 -1.79 -1.66 26.73
CA TRP A 76 -2.23 -1.72 25.36
C TRP A 76 -1.22 -2.51 24.51
N GLY A 77 -1.42 -3.82 24.38
CA GLY A 77 -0.53 -4.71 23.62
C GLY A 77 -0.56 -4.53 22.09
N GLY A 78 -1.23 -3.49 21.57
CA GLY A 78 -1.68 -3.40 20.18
C GLY A 78 -1.08 -2.26 19.35
N VAL A 79 0.21 -2.34 19.01
CA VAL A 79 0.73 -1.61 17.82
C VAL A 79 0.08 -2.16 16.54
N LYS A 80 -0.38 -3.41 16.60
CA LYS A 80 -1.13 -4.11 15.55
C LYS A 80 -2.62 -4.00 15.81
N GLY A 81 -3.34 -3.38 14.87
CA GLY A 81 -4.79 -3.34 14.91
C GLY A 81 -5.36 -2.02 14.42
N ASN A 82 -6.53 -2.12 13.78
CA ASN A 82 -7.30 -0.96 13.40
C ASN A 82 -7.87 -0.30 14.66
N VAL A 83 -7.78 1.02 14.75
CA VAL A 83 -8.37 1.81 15.85
C VAL A 83 -9.33 2.82 15.25
N THR A 84 -10.54 2.89 15.79
CA THR A 84 -11.55 3.89 15.43
C THR A 84 -11.80 4.79 16.63
N MET A 85 -11.68 6.09 16.44
CA MET A 85 -12.00 7.12 17.43
C MET A 85 -13.05 8.05 16.86
N MET A 86 -13.92 8.55 17.73
CA MET A 86 -14.96 9.51 17.36
C MET A 86 -14.85 10.73 18.28
N SER A 87 -15.13 11.92 17.77
CA SER A 87 -15.34 13.08 18.63
C SER A 87 -16.58 12.88 19.49
N PHE A 88 -16.63 13.53 20.65
CA PHE A 88 -17.72 13.38 21.63
C PHE A 88 -19.10 13.72 21.04
N ASP A 89 -19.17 14.75 20.18
CA ASP A 89 -20.36 15.14 19.45
C ASP A 89 -20.71 14.20 18.27
N GLY A 90 -19.83 13.23 17.96
CA GLY A 90 -19.96 12.33 16.84
C GLY A 90 -19.90 13.03 15.48
N ARG A 91 -19.30 14.23 15.37
CA ARG A 91 -19.10 14.91 14.09
C ARG A 91 -17.91 14.35 13.32
N TYR A 92 -16.83 14.01 14.02
CA TYR A 92 -15.59 13.55 13.41
C TYR A 92 -15.30 12.10 13.76
N LYS A 93 -14.77 11.37 12.79
CA LYS A 93 -14.30 10.00 12.97
C LYS A 93 -12.89 9.87 12.41
N LEU A 94 -12.01 9.30 13.21
CA LEU A 94 -10.63 9.03 12.88
C LEU A 94 -10.40 7.52 12.91
N ILE A 95 -9.72 6.99 11.89
CA ILE A 95 -9.35 5.58 11.81
C ILE A 95 -7.86 5.45 11.55
N ARG A 96 -7.13 4.80 12.47
CA ARG A 96 -5.81 4.21 12.18
C ARG A 96 -6.07 2.82 11.61
N ALA A 97 -5.76 2.61 10.34
CA ALA A 97 -5.83 1.31 9.70
C ALA A 97 -4.43 0.71 9.51
N VAL A 98 -4.26 -0.58 9.77
CA VAL A 98 -3.03 -1.33 9.54
C VAL A 98 -3.29 -2.35 8.43
N GLY A 99 -2.59 -2.21 7.31
CA GLY A 99 -2.59 -3.18 6.22
C GLY A 99 -1.34 -4.05 6.26
N GLU A 100 -1.48 -5.35 6.02
CA GLU A 100 -0.36 -6.28 5.90
C GLU A 100 0.04 -6.44 4.44
N HIS A 101 1.35 -6.44 4.19
CA HIS A 101 1.89 -6.83 2.89
C HIS A 101 2.14 -8.33 2.94
N ARG A 102 1.40 -9.06 2.09
CA ARG A 102 1.45 -10.52 2.00
C ARG A 102 2.17 -10.92 0.73
N VAL A 103 3.01 -11.93 0.84
CA VAL A 103 3.63 -12.62 -0.29
C VAL A 103 3.46 -14.12 -0.10
N PHE A 104 3.70 -14.86 -1.17
CA PHE A 104 3.85 -16.30 -1.06
C PHE A 104 5.34 -16.69 -0.98
N ASP A 105 5.64 -17.71 -0.19
CA ASP A 105 6.92 -18.41 -0.23
C ASP A 105 6.89 -19.58 -1.24
N GLU A 106 7.93 -20.40 -1.27
CA GLU A 106 8.10 -21.50 -2.24
C GLU A 106 6.97 -22.53 -2.22
N ARG A 107 6.24 -22.68 -1.10
CA ARG A 107 5.14 -23.65 -0.95
C ARG A 107 4.00 -23.39 -1.92
N ILE A 108 3.90 -22.18 -2.47
CA ILE A 108 2.92 -21.83 -3.50
C ILE A 108 3.06 -22.65 -4.78
N GLN A 109 4.29 -23.08 -5.12
CA GLN A 109 4.51 -23.94 -6.27
C GLN A 109 4.01 -25.36 -6.00
N ALA A 110 4.22 -25.87 -4.78
CA ALA A 110 3.68 -27.16 -4.36
C ALA A 110 2.13 -27.14 -4.39
N ALA A 111 1.52 -26.07 -3.89
CA ALA A 111 0.07 -25.89 -3.95
C ALA A 111 -0.45 -25.87 -5.39
N LYS A 112 0.26 -25.19 -6.31
CA LYS A 112 -0.10 -25.19 -7.74
C LYS A 112 -0.06 -26.60 -8.33
N THR A 113 1.00 -27.36 -8.05
CA THR A 113 1.12 -28.74 -8.54
C THR A 113 -0.03 -29.61 -8.08
N LEU A 114 -0.39 -29.54 -6.79
CA LEU A 114 -1.54 -30.28 -6.26
C LEU A 114 -2.86 -29.90 -6.97
N ILE A 115 -3.08 -28.61 -7.25
CA ILE A 115 -4.26 -28.14 -7.98
C ILE A 115 -4.27 -28.68 -9.41
N ASP A 116 -3.15 -28.61 -10.12
CA ASP A 116 -3.04 -29.09 -11.50
C ASP A 116 -3.31 -30.61 -11.57
N GLU A 117 -2.80 -31.38 -10.60
CA GLU A 117 -3.07 -32.82 -10.46
C GLU A 117 -4.55 -33.12 -10.18
N CYS A 118 -5.20 -32.33 -9.31
CA CYS A 118 -6.65 -32.46 -9.06
C CYS A 118 -7.45 -32.26 -10.34
N ILE A 119 -7.18 -31.18 -11.07
CA ILE A 119 -7.89 -30.83 -12.29
C ILE A 119 -7.70 -31.94 -13.33
N ALA A 120 -6.47 -32.44 -13.50
CA ALA A 120 -6.17 -33.49 -14.46
C ALA A 120 -6.94 -34.81 -14.20
N LYS A 121 -7.25 -35.12 -12.93
CA LYS A 121 -8.05 -36.30 -12.55
C LYS A 121 -9.52 -36.19 -12.94
N TRP A 122 -10.08 -34.98 -13.03
CA TRP A 122 -11.52 -34.77 -13.22
C TRP A 122 -11.89 -34.59 -14.71
N SER A 123 -12.39 -35.60 -15.43
CA SER A 123 -12.67 -35.60 -16.90
C SER A 123 -13.38 -34.37 -17.56
N GLU A 124 -13.29 -34.29 -18.90
CA GLU A 124 -13.27 -33.13 -19.84
C GLU A 124 -14.41 -32.07 -19.82
N GLY A 125 -15.49 -32.20 -19.05
CA GLY A 125 -16.67 -31.33 -19.22
C GLY A 125 -16.59 -29.94 -18.57
N ALA A 126 -15.97 -29.84 -17.39
CA ALA A 126 -15.90 -28.62 -16.57
C ALA A 126 -14.46 -28.20 -16.22
N GLN A 127 -13.46 -28.88 -16.80
CA GLN A 127 -12.04 -28.63 -16.56
C GLN A 127 -11.57 -27.31 -17.15
N SER A 128 -12.12 -26.90 -18.30
CA SER A 128 -11.52 -25.82 -19.09
C SER A 128 -11.64 -24.47 -18.39
N GLU A 129 -12.79 -24.21 -17.78
CA GLU A 129 -13.11 -23.00 -17.06
C GLU A 129 -12.36 -22.93 -15.72
N LEU A 130 -12.30 -24.04 -14.99
CA LEU A 130 -11.56 -24.11 -13.73
C LEU A 130 -10.05 -24.00 -13.95
N LYS A 131 -9.53 -24.65 -14.98
CA LYS A 131 -8.12 -24.55 -15.38
C LYS A 131 -7.77 -23.12 -15.78
N ALA A 132 -8.61 -22.47 -16.58
CA ALA A 132 -8.42 -21.07 -16.94
C ALA A 132 -8.42 -20.15 -15.70
N LEU A 133 -9.28 -20.43 -14.73
CA LEU A 133 -9.35 -19.68 -13.46
C LEU A 133 -8.08 -19.87 -12.62
N VAL A 134 -7.56 -21.10 -12.52
CA VAL A 134 -6.30 -21.40 -11.82
C VAL A 134 -5.10 -20.78 -12.54
N GLU A 135 -4.98 -20.94 -13.86
CA GLU A 135 -3.92 -20.31 -14.65
C GLU A 135 -3.95 -18.77 -14.49
N HIS A 136 -5.16 -18.20 -14.46
CA HIS A 136 -5.35 -16.79 -14.20
C HIS A 136 -4.86 -16.41 -12.80
N ALA A 137 -5.22 -17.19 -11.77
CA ALA A 137 -4.85 -16.95 -10.37
C ALA A 137 -3.34 -17.01 -10.12
N PHE A 138 -2.63 -17.93 -10.78
CA PHE A 138 -1.17 -18.08 -10.66
C PHE A 138 -0.38 -17.22 -11.65
N ARG A 139 -1.05 -16.32 -12.38
CA ARG A 139 -0.38 -15.44 -13.34
C ARG A 139 0.59 -14.51 -12.62
N VAL A 140 1.83 -14.51 -13.10
CA VAL A 140 2.88 -13.64 -12.60
C VAL A 140 2.71 -12.24 -13.19
N SER A 141 2.73 -11.22 -12.33
CA SER A 141 2.76 -9.81 -12.74
C SER A 141 4.05 -9.47 -13.49
N LYS A 142 4.09 -8.30 -14.14
CA LYS A 142 5.31 -7.81 -14.81
C LYS A 142 6.51 -7.68 -13.86
N GLN A 143 6.24 -7.57 -12.55
CA GLN A 143 7.22 -7.46 -11.49
C GLN A 143 7.66 -8.83 -10.92
N GLY A 144 7.19 -9.95 -11.47
CA GLY A 144 7.61 -11.28 -11.01
C GLY A 144 6.83 -11.84 -9.81
N HIS A 145 5.74 -11.17 -9.39
CA HIS A 145 4.94 -11.59 -8.24
C HIS A 145 3.56 -12.13 -8.63
N ILE A 146 3.10 -13.16 -7.91
CA ILE A 146 1.74 -13.69 -7.98
C ILE A 146 0.83 -12.83 -7.09
N ASP A 147 -0.39 -12.54 -7.55
CA ASP A 147 -1.37 -11.80 -6.76
C ASP A 147 -1.96 -12.70 -5.67
N VAL A 148 -1.69 -12.34 -4.41
CA VAL A 148 -2.16 -13.09 -3.24
C VAL A 148 -3.69 -13.16 -3.18
N ASN A 149 -4.41 -12.08 -3.50
CA ASN A 149 -5.87 -12.09 -3.44
C ASN A 149 -6.47 -13.00 -4.50
N GLN A 150 -5.84 -13.03 -5.68
CA GLN A 150 -6.30 -13.84 -6.80
C GLN A 150 -6.16 -15.34 -6.48
N VAL A 151 -5.03 -15.76 -5.92
CA VAL A 151 -4.86 -17.15 -5.46
C VAL A 151 -5.79 -17.46 -4.29
N LEU A 152 -5.96 -16.53 -3.34
CA LEU A 152 -6.87 -16.75 -2.22
C LEU A 152 -8.34 -16.87 -2.64
N SER A 153 -8.75 -16.29 -3.78
CA SER A 153 -10.10 -16.47 -4.30
C SER A 153 -10.41 -17.92 -4.69
N LEU A 154 -9.39 -18.75 -4.99
CA LEU A 154 -9.58 -20.17 -5.26
C LEU A 154 -10.22 -20.90 -4.07
N ARG A 155 -9.95 -20.45 -2.85
CA ARG A 155 -10.52 -21.01 -1.62
C ARG A 155 -12.02 -20.76 -1.48
N GLN A 156 -12.58 -19.84 -2.26
CA GLN A 156 -14.03 -19.61 -2.27
C GLN A 156 -14.78 -20.67 -3.08
N ILE A 157 -14.06 -21.45 -3.90
CA ILE A 157 -14.63 -22.54 -4.69
C ILE A 157 -14.73 -23.77 -3.79
N SER A 158 -15.95 -24.12 -3.42
CA SER A 158 -16.23 -25.27 -2.56
C SER A 158 -16.23 -26.57 -3.38
N ILE A 159 -15.08 -27.25 -3.41
CA ILE A 159 -14.94 -28.58 -4.01
C ILE A 159 -14.68 -29.60 -2.92
N ASP A 160 -15.49 -30.67 -2.90
CA ASP A 160 -15.39 -31.76 -1.92
C ASP A 160 -14.42 -32.85 -2.39
N ASP A 161 -13.15 -32.47 -2.50
CA ASP A 161 -12.06 -33.38 -2.89
C ASP A 161 -10.90 -33.25 -1.88
N PRO A 162 -10.35 -34.36 -1.34
CA PRO A 162 -9.27 -34.31 -0.35
C PRO A 162 -7.98 -33.67 -0.85
N ASP A 163 -7.63 -33.86 -2.13
CA ASP A 163 -6.42 -33.29 -2.73
C ASP A 163 -6.62 -31.78 -2.95
N TRP A 164 -7.83 -31.36 -3.36
CA TRP A 164 -8.18 -29.94 -3.47
C TRP A 164 -8.08 -29.23 -2.12
N LYS A 165 -8.64 -29.82 -1.06
CA LYS A 165 -8.56 -29.27 0.31
C LYS A 165 -7.10 -29.14 0.77
N SER A 166 -6.29 -30.18 0.53
CA SER A 166 -4.86 -30.16 0.84
C SER A 166 -4.12 -29.05 0.09
N ALA A 167 -4.49 -28.79 -1.17
CA ALA A 167 -3.91 -27.69 -1.93
C ALA A 167 -4.32 -26.31 -1.41
N MET A 168 -5.58 -26.15 -0.95
CA MET A 168 -6.04 -24.91 -0.32
C MET A 168 -5.34 -24.65 1.02
N ASP A 169 -5.02 -25.70 1.77
CA ASP A 169 -4.23 -25.61 3.00
C ASP A 169 -2.78 -25.20 2.68
N ALA A 170 -2.16 -25.79 1.65
CA ALA A 170 -0.83 -25.40 1.18
C ALA A 170 -0.77 -23.93 0.72
N ILE A 171 -1.83 -23.41 0.07
CA ILE A 171 -1.96 -21.98 -0.25
C ILE A 171 -1.95 -21.14 1.03
N ALA A 172 -2.69 -21.55 2.06
CA ALA A 172 -2.79 -20.82 3.31
C ALA A 172 -1.44 -20.76 4.03
N ASP A 173 -0.73 -21.88 4.06
CA ASP A 173 0.57 -22.03 4.70
C ASP A 173 1.67 -21.25 3.98
N ALA A 174 1.57 -21.09 2.66
CA ALA A 174 2.53 -20.35 1.85
C ALA A 174 2.51 -18.83 2.13
N ILE A 175 1.49 -18.30 2.82
CA ILE A 175 1.35 -16.85 3.05
C ILE A 175 2.37 -16.37 4.08
N GLN A 176 3.21 -15.43 3.67
CA GLN A 176 4.14 -14.72 4.54
C GLN A 176 3.78 -13.23 4.64
N ILE A 177 3.84 -12.68 5.85
CA ILE A 177 3.71 -11.23 6.07
C ILE A 177 5.11 -10.62 6.00
N THR A 178 5.37 -9.80 4.99
CA THR A 178 6.68 -9.16 4.76
C THR A 178 6.77 -7.75 5.31
N GLY A 179 5.63 -7.15 5.67
CA GLY A 179 5.59 -5.82 6.24
C GLY A 179 4.18 -5.38 6.58
N THR A 180 4.09 -4.20 7.20
CA THR A 180 2.81 -3.54 7.47
C THR A 180 2.86 -2.08 7.05
N SER A 181 1.72 -1.58 6.60
CA SER A 181 1.50 -0.17 6.28
C SER A 181 0.44 0.39 7.20
N GLN A 182 0.72 1.55 7.80
CA GLN A 182 -0.25 2.29 8.60
C GLN A 182 -0.85 3.44 7.80
N TYR A 183 -2.17 3.53 7.84
CA TYR A 183 -2.98 4.53 7.14
C TYR A 183 -3.82 5.31 8.13
N LEU A 184 -3.87 6.63 7.95
CA LEU A 184 -4.78 7.51 8.68
C LEU A 184 -5.95 7.84 7.78
N ARG A 185 -7.17 7.59 8.24
CA ARG A 185 -8.40 7.96 7.53
C ARG A 185 -9.22 8.90 8.41
N LEU A 186 -9.58 10.05 7.84
CA LEU A 186 -10.28 11.12 8.52
C LEU A 186 -11.66 11.27 7.89
N TYR A 187 -12.68 11.47 8.70
CA TYR A 187 -14.06 11.59 8.22
C TYR A 187 -14.81 12.67 8.97
N GLU A 188 -15.74 13.31 8.26
CA GLU A 188 -16.75 14.21 8.81
C GLU A 188 -18.15 13.67 8.55
N ARG A 189 -19.00 13.75 9.56
CA ARG A 189 -20.41 13.38 9.49
C ARG A 189 -21.20 14.48 8.79
N GLN A 190 -21.92 14.08 7.75
CA GLN A 190 -22.82 14.93 6.98
C GLN A 190 -24.20 15.00 7.63
N GLN A 191 -25.04 15.94 7.16
CA GLN A 191 -26.40 16.13 7.68
C GLN A 191 -27.28 14.88 7.55
N ASP A 192 -27.04 14.05 6.52
CA ASP A 192 -27.73 12.77 6.30
C ASP A 192 -27.22 11.63 7.22
N GLY A 193 -26.28 11.95 8.11
CA GLY A 193 -25.69 11.03 9.06
C GLY A 193 -24.52 10.19 8.51
N ARG A 194 -24.21 10.27 7.21
CA ARG A 194 -23.09 9.54 6.61
C ARG A 194 -21.75 10.18 6.95
N TYR A 195 -20.71 9.36 7.04
CA TYR A 195 -19.33 9.82 7.18
C TYR A 195 -18.66 9.90 5.82
N VAL A 196 -18.30 11.12 5.40
CA VAL A 196 -17.55 11.37 4.17
C VAL A 196 -16.07 11.53 4.53
N GLN A 197 -15.20 10.91 3.75
CA GLN A 197 -13.76 10.98 3.97
C GLN A 197 -13.26 12.40 3.67
N ILE A 198 -12.40 12.93 4.53
CA ILE A 198 -11.63 14.15 4.29
C ILE A 198 -10.32 13.73 3.59
N PRO A 199 -10.17 13.96 2.26
CA PRO A 199 -8.96 13.60 1.56
C PRO A 199 -7.82 14.57 1.90
N LEU A 200 -6.60 14.04 2.00
CA LEU A 200 -5.36 14.82 2.07
C LEU A 200 -4.48 14.63 0.82
N ASP A 201 -5.01 13.91 -0.17
CA ASP A 201 -4.37 13.67 -1.46
C ASP A 201 -4.72 14.81 -2.42
N SER A 202 -3.71 15.45 -3.02
CA SER A 202 -3.90 16.61 -3.89
C SER A 202 -4.79 16.33 -5.11
N ALA A 203 -4.88 15.07 -5.56
CA ALA A 203 -5.77 14.71 -6.67
C ALA A 203 -7.26 14.74 -6.28
N LYS A 204 -7.57 14.82 -4.98
CA LYS A 204 -8.93 14.74 -4.42
C LYS A 204 -9.35 16.00 -3.64
N VAL A 205 -8.46 16.99 -3.54
CA VAL A 205 -8.73 18.32 -2.95
C VAL A 205 -9.16 19.26 -4.07
#